data_AF-A0AA43XKY6-F1
#
_entry.id   AF-A0AA43XKY6-F1
#
_cell.length_a   1.000
_cell.length_b   1.000
_cell.length_c   1.000
_cell.angle_alpha   90.00
_cell.angle_beta   90.00
_cell.angle_gamma   90.00
#
_symmetry.space_group_name_H-M   'P 1'
#
loop_
_entity.id
_entity.type
_entity.pdbx_description
1 polymer ?
#
loop_
_entity_poly.entity_id
_entity_poly.type
_entity_poly.pdbx_seq_one_letter_code
_entity_poly.pdbx_strand_id
1 'polypeptide(L)'
;MKNHVLAVLVLAAVSIVLLFIFVSDPNGPPDDVDITHDYDDGTYRGVYEDQGNQQISIEFDLENGVFTDMSYRNLFYASNDYLSAEPGDTFYPIRSQHEQALEYLTGRSPDDIDDLYRPGELLDDYEGFSGATVRGTKIRSAIQDGLNRGLYAPANEDFNREIGEYDDGTYRGFFSDTGDQQLNIEFELIDNTFQDLSYRHLYYAGNYYLEAEEGDSIYPIKLQHEQVLDYLEDSDLPTMFDLHEPGPDEFVEDIDGFTGATLRASKVFSSMMDALNRGLYQPADEDYDREIADYPTGRYRGVYGERGQQQVSVQFYVMDGEFTDLTYRHLEYGDTYYHELEEGDEHYPVTVQYEYVLAHLDGQPLDALFDLYYPEEFIDDIDVYTGATLRANKVLSAIKDGFNRGIY
;
A
#
# COMPACT_ATOMS: atom_id res chain seq x y z
N MET A 1 -63.31 18.01 -35.89
CA MET A 1 -63.27 16.58 -35.49
C MET A 1 -62.05 15.82 -36.00
N LYS A 2 -61.62 15.94 -37.28
CA LYS A 2 -60.45 15.18 -37.79
C LYS A 2 -59.08 15.59 -37.19
N ASN A 3 -58.88 16.86 -36.82
CA ASN A 3 -57.59 17.32 -36.33
C ASN A 3 -57.32 17.02 -34.83
N HIS A 4 -58.36 16.81 -34.02
CA HIS A 4 -58.19 16.43 -32.61
C HIS A 4 -57.87 14.94 -32.43
N VAL A 5 -58.36 14.08 -33.33
CA VAL A 5 -58.06 12.64 -33.29
C VAL A 5 -56.60 12.37 -33.65
N LEU A 6 -56.04 13.13 -34.60
CA LEU A 6 -54.63 12.98 -34.99
C LEU A 6 -53.68 13.49 -33.88
N ALA A 7 -54.02 14.59 -33.20
CA ALA A 7 -53.21 15.11 -32.09
C ALA A 7 -53.19 14.15 -30.88
N VAL A 8 -54.32 13.50 -30.58
CA VAL A 8 -54.41 12.52 -29.48
C VAL A 8 -53.66 11.22 -29.82
N LEU A 9 -53.66 10.78 -31.08
CA LEU A 9 -52.89 9.61 -31.51
C LEU A 9 -51.37 9.87 -31.52
N VAL A 10 -50.93 11.07 -31.88
CA VAL A 10 -49.51 11.44 -31.83
C VAL A 10 -49.04 11.57 -30.37
N LEU A 11 -49.84 12.14 -29.48
CA LEU A 11 -49.52 12.18 -28.04
C LEU A 11 -49.48 10.79 -27.41
N ALA A 12 -50.40 9.88 -27.77
CA ALA A 12 -50.38 8.50 -27.28
C ALA A 12 -49.16 7.72 -27.81
N ALA A 13 -48.76 7.92 -29.07
CA ALA A 13 -47.57 7.29 -29.63
C ALA A 13 -46.26 7.83 -29.02
N VAL A 14 -46.19 9.13 -28.75
CA VAL A 14 -45.04 9.75 -28.05
C VAL A 14 -44.98 9.31 -26.59
N SER A 15 -46.11 9.15 -25.90
CA SER A 15 -46.15 8.61 -24.54
C SER A 15 -45.79 7.12 -24.47
N ILE A 16 -46.11 6.31 -25.49
CA ILE A 16 -45.70 4.90 -25.52
C ILE A 16 -44.21 4.75 -25.85
N VAL A 17 -43.65 5.63 -26.69
CA VAL A 17 -42.19 5.65 -26.97
C VAL A 17 -41.39 6.21 -25.77
N LEU A 18 -41.95 7.15 -25.00
CA LEU A 18 -41.33 7.63 -23.75
C LEU A 18 -41.50 6.66 -22.57
N LEU A 19 -42.48 5.75 -22.60
CA LEU A 19 -42.63 4.71 -21.57
C LEU A 19 -41.65 3.54 -21.71
N PHE A 20 -40.90 3.46 -22.82
CA PHE A 20 -39.90 2.42 -23.06
C PHE A 20 -38.47 2.84 -22.70
N ILE A 21 -38.26 4.01 -22.08
CA ILE A 21 -36.91 4.52 -21.77
C ILE A 21 -36.51 4.37 -20.29
N PHE A 22 -37.39 4.09 -19.34
CA PHE A 22 -36.96 3.71 -17.98
C PHE A 22 -37.95 2.75 -17.32
N VAL A 23 -37.76 1.46 -17.58
CA VAL A 23 -38.19 0.39 -16.67
C VAL A 23 -36.92 -0.41 -16.37
N SER A 24 -36.13 0.08 -15.42
CA SER A 24 -35.14 -0.74 -14.72
C SER A 24 -35.91 -1.77 -13.90
N ASP A 25 -35.60 -3.05 -14.10
CA ASP A 25 -36.15 -4.14 -13.28
C ASP A 25 -35.69 -3.93 -11.83
N PRO A 26 -36.58 -3.65 -10.86
CA PRO A 26 -36.18 -3.45 -9.47
C PRO A 26 -35.76 -4.76 -8.77
N ASN A 27 -35.76 -5.90 -9.48
CA ASN A 27 -35.27 -7.19 -8.98
C ASN A 27 -34.29 -7.88 -9.94
N GLY A 28 -33.73 -7.15 -10.91
CA GLY A 28 -32.53 -7.62 -11.60
C GLY A 28 -31.35 -7.59 -10.62
N PRO A 29 -30.34 -8.49 -10.76
CA PRO A 29 -29.06 -8.23 -10.11
C PRO A 29 -28.63 -6.80 -10.49
N PRO A 30 -28.07 -6.03 -9.54
CA PRO A 30 -27.56 -4.70 -9.87
C PRO A 30 -26.72 -4.83 -11.15
N ASP A 31 -26.95 -3.93 -12.11
CA ASP A 31 -26.08 -3.83 -13.28
C ASP A 31 -24.65 -3.83 -12.74
N ASP A 32 -23.86 -4.84 -13.15
CA ASP A 32 -22.45 -4.98 -12.83
C ASP A 32 -21.82 -3.60 -12.95
N VAL A 33 -21.31 -3.09 -11.83
CA VAL A 33 -20.23 -2.12 -11.94
C VAL A 33 -19.09 -2.95 -12.51
N ASP A 34 -18.90 -2.85 -13.81
CA ASP A 34 -17.75 -3.37 -14.53
C ASP A 34 -16.53 -2.58 -14.04
N ILE A 35 -16.02 -2.96 -12.87
CA ILE A 35 -14.68 -2.59 -12.41
C ILE A 35 -13.73 -3.64 -12.97
N THR A 36 -13.64 -3.74 -14.30
CA THR A 36 -12.34 -4.11 -14.87
C THR A 36 -11.41 -2.98 -14.45
N HIS A 37 -10.63 -3.22 -13.40
CA HIS A 37 -9.44 -2.40 -13.21
C HIS A 37 -8.58 -2.66 -14.44
N ASP A 38 -8.60 -1.72 -15.39
CA ASP A 38 -7.66 -1.70 -16.51
C ASP A 38 -6.29 -1.35 -15.94
N TYR A 39 -5.65 -2.33 -15.30
CA TYR A 39 -4.26 -2.26 -14.95
C TYR A 39 -3.43 -2.34 -16.23
N ASP A 40 -2.48 -1.43 -16.37
CA ASP A 40 -1.59 -1.42 -17.52
C ASP A 40 -0.71 -2.68 -17.57
N ASP A 41 -0.32 -3.05 -18.78
CA ASP A 41 0.61 -4.16 -19.00
C ASP A 41 2.01 -3.82 -18.45
N GLY A 42 2.59 -4.76 -17.71
CA GLY A 42 3.93 -4.64 -17.15
C GLY A 42 4.09 -5.38 -15.83
N THR A 43 5.23 -5.14 -15.18
CA THR A 43 5.61 -5.80 -13.94
C THR A 43 5.13 -5.01 -12.74
N TYR A 44 4.59 -5.73 -11.76
CA TYR A 44 4.14 -5.21 -10.47
C TYR A 44 4.91 -5.89 -9.34
N ARG A 45 5.06 -5.19 -8.22
CA ARG A 45 5.70 -5.74 -7.02
C ARG A 45 4.98 -5.29 -5.77
N GLY A 46 4.67 -6.24 -4.91
CA GLY A 46 4.07 -5.96 -3.62
C GLY A 46 4.58 -6.85 -2.51
N VAL A 47 4.32 -6.41 -1.29
CA VAL A 47 4.80 -7.04 -0.07
C VAL A 47 3.68 -7.23 0.93
N TYR A 48 3.83 -8.22 1.81
CA TYR A 48 3.08 -8.29 3.06
C TYR A 48 4.07 -8.32 4.22
N GLU A 49 3.94 -7.33 5.11
CA GLU A 49 4.72 -7.19 6.32
C GLU A 49 3.81 -7.33 7.54
N ASP A 50 4.29 -7.98 8.59
CA ASP A 50 3.58 -8.07 9.88
C ASP A 50 4.58 -8.50 10.96
N GLN A 51 4.40 -7.98 12.17
CA GLN A 51 5.21 -8.31 13.34
C GLN A 51 6.71 -8.07 13.14
N GLY A 52 7.09 -6.93 12.56
CA GLY A 52 8.48 -6.54 12.38
C GLY A 52 9.18 -7.21 11.18
N ASN A 53 8.46 -7.99 10.37
CA ASN A 53 9.06 -8.81 9.32
C ASN A 53 8.29 -8.68 8.01
N GLN A 54 9.02 -8.54 6.90
CA GLN A 54 8.46 -8.82 5.58
C GLN A 54 8.32 -10.34 5.43
N GLN A 55 7.07 -10.80 5.34
CA GLN A 55 6.78 -12.23 5.28
C GLN A 55 6.60 -12.73 3.85
N ILE A 56 6.08 -11.88 2.98
CA ILE A 56 5.88 -12.19 1.57
C ILE A 56 6.35 -10.99 0.75
N SER A 57 7.08 -11.26 -0.32
CA SER A 57 7.26 -10.34 -1.45
C SER A 57 6.97 -11.12 -2.73
N ILE A 58 6.16 -10.54 -3.61
CA ILE A 58 5.74 -11.15 -4.87
C ILE A 58 6.05 -10.17 -6.00
N GLU A 59 6.42 -10.73 -7.14
CA GLU A 59 6.46 -10.07 -8.43
C GLU A 59 5.56 -10.83 -9.39
N PHE A 60 4.83 -10.09 -10.20
CA PHE A 60 3.97 -10.64 -11.23
C PHE A 60 3.88 -9.65 -12.38
N ASP A 61 3.63 -10.17 -13.57
CA ASP A 61 3.33 -9.36 -14.74
C ASP A 61 1.82 -9.37 -14.98
N LEU A 62 1.32 -8.31 -15.59
CA LEU A 62 0.00 -8.29 -16.22
C LEU A 62 0.18 -8.15 -17.72
N GLU A 63 -0.53 -9.00 -18.47
CA GLU A 63 -0.61 -8.93 -19.92
C GLU A 63 -2.08 -9.06 -20.35
N ASN A 64 -2.64 -8.01 -20.95
CA ASN A 64 -4.05 -7.94 -21.34
C ASN A 64 -5.01 -8.24 -20.17
N GLY A 65 -4.72 -7.66 -19.00
CA GLY A 65 -5.58 -7.77 -17.81
C GLY A 65 -5.54 -9.13 -17.10
N VAL A 66 -4.56 -10.00 -17.40
CA VAL A 66 -4.39 -11.27 -16.67
C VAL A 66 -2.98 -11.43 -16.12
N PHE A 67 -2.86 -12.14 -15.01
CA PHE A 67 -1.57 -12.47 -14.41
C PHE A 67 -0.71 -13.35 -15.31
N THR A 68 0.54 -12.94 -15.51
CA THR A 68 1.62 -13.72 -16.11
C THR A 68 2.84 -13.70 -15.19
N ASP A 69 3.73 -14.68 -15.35
CA ASP A 69 5.06 -14.74 -14.71
C ASP A 69 5.11 -14.40 -13.20
N MET A 70 4.15 -14.96 -12.43
CA MET A 70 4.09 -14.76 -10.97
C MET A 70 5.19 -15.53 -10.24
N SER A 71 5.90 -14.86 -9.32
CA SER A 71 6.91 -15.50 -8.47
C SER A 71 7.06 -14.83 -7.10
N TYR A 72 7.48 -15.62 -6.11
CA TYR A 72 7.88 -15.09 -4.80
C TYR A 72 9.33 -14.58 -4.86
N ARG A 73 9.53 -13.37 -4.35
CA ARG A 73 10.85 -12.76 -4.12
C ARG A 73 11.31 -12.90 -2.68
N ASN A 74 10.36 -13.09 -1.77
CA ASN A 74 10.60 -13.42 -0.37
C ASN A 74 9.44 -14.27 0.15
N LEU A 75 9.74 -15.32 0.91
CA LEU A 75 8.75 -16.13 1.60
C LEU A 75 9.31 -16.54 2.96
N PHE A 76 9.06 -15.72 3.97
CA PHE A 76 9.69 -15.81 5.28
C PHE A 76 8.66 -15.81 6.39
N TYR A 77 8.75 -16.74 7.34
CA TYR A 77 7.93 -16.68 8.53
C TYR A 77 8.56 -17.37 9.74
N ALA A 78 8.40 -16.72 10.91
CA ALA A 78 8.89 -17.22 12.19
C ALA A 78 10.36 -17.66 12.13
N SER A 79 11.21 -16.81 11.54
CA SER A 79 12.65 -17.05 11.37
C SER A 79 13.02 -18.17 10.38
N ASN A 80 12.10 -18.60 9.53
CA ASN A 80 12.37 -19.60 8.49
C ASN A 80 12.15 -18.99 7.10
N ASP A 81 13.15 -19.17 6.24
CA ASP A 81 13.05 -18.93 4.81
C ASP A 81 12.44 -20.17 4.14
N TYR A 82 11.20 -20.05 3.68
CA TYR A 82 10.51 -21.10 2.95
C TYR A 82 10.86 -21.09 1.47
N LEU A 83 11.31 -19.95 0.93
CA LEU A 83 11.66 -19.83 -0.49
C LEU A 83 12.85 -20.72 -0.83
N SER A 84 13.80 -20.87 0.10
CA SER A 84 14.97 -21.74 -0.06
C SER A 84 14.71 -23.23 0.24
N ALA A 85 13.48 -23.62 0.61
CA ALA A 85 13.20 -25.01 0.99
C ALA A 85 13.23 -25.95 -0.23
N GLU A 86 13.93 -27.07 -0.12
CA GLU A 86 14.12 -28.06 -1.20
C GLU A 86 13.35 -29.36 -0.91
N PRO A 87 13.06 -30.20 -1.94
CA PRO A 87 12.36 -31.47 -1.73
C PRO A 87 13.02 -32.34 -0.64
N GLY A 88 12.25 -32.64 0.40
CA GLY A 88 12.71 -33.38 1.58
C GLY A 88 12.96 -32.52 2.82
N ASP A 89 12.97 -31.19 2.69
CA ASP A 89 13.00 -30.27 3.81
C ASP A 89 11.63 -30.18 4.50
N THR A 90 11.64 -29.88 5.80
CA THR A 90 10.41 -29.79 6.62
C THR A 90 9.42 -28.73 6.11
N PHE A 91 9.93 -27.66 5.48
CA PHE A 91 9.11 -26.54 5.01
C PHE A 91 8.79 -26.59 3.51
N TYR A 92 9.32 -27.58 2.78
CA TYR A 92 9.02 -27.74 1.35
C TYR A 92 7.52 -27.89 1.06
N PRO A 93 6.73 -28.66 1.84
CA PRO A 93 5.27 -28.69 1.70
C PRO A 93 4.62 -27.31 1.69
N ILE A 94 5.05 -26.41 2.60
CA ILE A 94 4.49 -25.07 2.72
C ILE A 94 4.86 -24.24 1.48
N ARG A 95 6.12 -24.30 1.04
CA ARG A 95 6.56 -23.64 -0.20
C ARG A 95 5.73 -24.11 -1.40
N SER A 96 5.57 -25.42 -1.58
CA SER A 96 4.80 -25.97 -2.71
C SER A 96 3.34 -25.55 -2.71
N GLN A 97 2.71 -25.38 -1.54
CA GLN A 97 1.33 -24.86 -1.50
C GLN A 97 1.26 -23.36 -1.81
N HIS A 98 2.29 -22.58 -1.47
CA HIS A 98 2.38 -21.18 -1.91
C HIS A 98 2.58 -21.08 -3.42
N GLU A 99 3.40 -21.94 -4.02
CA GLU A 99 3.59 -22.02 -5.48
C GLU A 99 2.29 -22.39 -6.19
N GLN A 100 1.50 -23.34 -5.66
CA GLN A 100 0.17 -23.68 -6.19
C GLN A 100 -0.80 -22.49 -6.20
N ALA A 101 -0.71 -21.58 -5.21
CA ALA A 101 -1.56 -20.39 -5.18
C ALA A 101 -1.23 -19.42 -6.34
N LEU A 102 0.05 -19.26 -6.69
CA LEU A 102 0.45 -18.47 -7.86
C LEU A 102 0.09 -19.17 -9.17
N GLU A 103 0.26 -20.50 -9.24
CA GLU A 103 -0.17 -21.29 -10.40
C GLU A 103 -1.68 -21.18 -10.64
N TYR A 104 -2.48 -21.18 -9.57
CA TYR A 104 -3.93 -20.99 -9.66
C TYR A 104 -4.30 -19.64 -10.27
N LEU A 105 -3.63 -18.57 -9.85
CA LEU A 105 -3.88 -17.19 -10.30
C LEU A 105 -3.29 -16.90 -11.69
N THR A 106 -2.30 -17.65 -12.15
CA THR A 106 -1.70 -17.43 -13.47
C THR A 106 -2.75 -17.63 -14.58
N GLY A 107 -2.87 -16.63 -15.45
CA GLY A 107 -3.87 -16.58 -16.53
C GLY A 107 -5.27 -16.12 -16.09
N ARG A 108 -5.40 -15.59 -14.87
CA ARG A 108 -6.65 -15.05 -14.29
C ARG A 108 -6.61 -13.54 -14.11
N SER A 109 -7.77 -12.94 -13.87
CA SER A 109 -7.90 -11.49 -13.61
C SER A 109 -7.38 -11.16 -12.21
N PRO A 110 -6.86 -9.93 -11.98
CA PRO A 110 -6.68 -9.38 -10.64
C PRO A 110 -7.88 -9.50 -9.70
N ASP A 111 -9.11 -9.54 -10.20
CA ASP A 111 -10.30 -9.74 -9.35
C ASP A 111 -10.36 -11.14 -8.72
N ASP A 112 -9.72 -12.14 -9.34
CA ASP A 112 -9.71 -13.53 -8.85
C ASP A 112 -8.82 -13.71 -7.60
N ILE A 113 -8.09 -12.69 -7.14
CA ILE A 113 -7.27 -12.78 -5.91
C ILE A 113 -8.13 -13.01 -4.66
N ASP A 114 -9.41 -12.64 -4.69
CA ASP A 114 -10.33 -12.82 -3.56
C ASP A 114 -10.68 -14.31 -3.33
N ASP A 115 -10.44 -15.19 -4.30
CA ASP A 115 -10.52 -16.64 -4.09
C ASP A 115 -9.56 -17.10 -2.96
N LEU A 116 -8.46 -16.36 -2.75
CA LEU A 116 -7.49 -16.63 -1.68
C LEU A 116 -8.02 -16.42 -0.26
N TYR A 117 -9.24 -15.89 -0.08
CA TYR A 117 -9.94 -15.96 1.22
C TYR A 117 -10.33 -17.40 1.59
N ARG A 118 -10.39 -18.31 0.62
CA ARG A 118 -10.76 -19.73 0.81
C ARG A 118 -9.75 -20.68 0.17
N PRO A 119 -8.46 -20.64 0.58
CA PRO A 119 -7.40 -21.37 -0.10
C PRO A 119 -7.57 -22.90 -0.02
N GLY A 120 -8.28 -23.41 1.00
CA GLY A 120 -8.58 -24.84 1.11
C GLY A 120 -9.51 -25.40 0.03
N GLU A 121 -10.19 -24.54 -0.74
CA GLU A 121 -11.00 -24.96 -1.91
C GLU A 121 -10.18 -24.99 -3.21
N LEU A 122 -8.99 -24.39 -3.19
CA LEU A 122 -8.14 -24.19 -4.37
C LEU A 122 -6.92 -25.11 -4.38
N LEU A 123 -6.34 -25.36 -3.20
CA LEU A 123 -5.02 -25.97 -3.05
C LEU A 123 -5.14 -27.42 -2.65
N ASP A 124 -4.33 -28.28 -3.28
CA ASP A 124 -4.24 -29.68 -2.90
C ASP A 124 -3.54 -29.81 -1.53
N ASP A 125 -4.07 -30.69 -0.69
CA ASP A 125 -3.39 -31.09 0.54
C ASP A 125 -2.05 -31.77 0.19
N TYR A 126 -0.96 -31.36 0.83
CA TYR A 126 0.38 -31.88 0.56
C TYR A 126 1.07 -32.32 1.85
N GLU A 127 1.48 -33.60 1.91
CA GLU A 127 2.27 -34.19 3.01
C GLU A 127 1.81 -33.83 4.44
N GLY A 128 0.49 -33.85 4.68
CA GLY A 128 -0.09 -33.61 6.00
C GLY A 128 -0.34 -32.13 6.32
N PHE A 129 -0.03 -31.22 5.40
CA PHE A 129 -0.47 -29.83 5.43
C PHE A 129 -1.73 -29.69 4.59
N SER A 130 -2.79 -29.14 5.18
CA SER A 130 -4.00 -28.85 4.44
C SER A 130 -3.83 -27.59 3.60
N GLY A 131 -4.47 -27.49 2.43
CA GLY A 131 -4.53 -26.25 1.63
C GLY A 131 -4.98 -25.02 2.42
N ALA A 132 -5.81 -25.22 3.46
CA ALA A 132 -6.22 -24.17 4.40
C ALA A 132 -5.08 -23.60 5.28
N THR A 133 -3.90 -24.22 5.25
CA THR A 133 -2.71 -23.75 5.99
C THR A 133 -1.99 -22.65 5.22
N VAL A 134 -2.23 -22.53 3.91
CA VAL A 134 -1.71 -21.41 3.13
C VAL A 134 -2.36 -20.14 3.60
N ARG A 135 -1.53 -19.15 3.85
CA ARG A 135 -1.95 -17.84 4.32
C ARG A 135 -2.41 -17.03 3.12
N GLY A 136 -3.46 -17.50 2.46
CA GLY A 136 -3.98 -16.95 1.21
C GLY A 136 -4.22 -15.45 1.32
N THR A 137 -4.71 -14.97 2.47
CA THR A 137 -4.94 -13.55 2.70
C THR A 137 -3.67 -12.70 2.76
N LYS A 138 -2.52 -13.29 3.12
CA LYS A 138 -1.21 -12.61 3.02
C LYS A 138 -0.74 -12.51 1.58
N ILE A 139 -0.97 -13.55 0.77
CA ILE A 139 -0.65 -13.54 -0.67
C ILE A 139 -1.53 -12.49 -1.36
N ARG A 140 -2.85 -12.51 -1.10
CA ARG A 140 -3.82 -11.52 -1.59
C ARG A 140 -3.42 -10.10 -1.22
N SER A 141 -3.08 -9.86 0.04
CA SER A 141 -2.63 -8.55 0.51
C SER A 141 -1.34 -8.09 -0.17
N ALA A 142 -0.37 -8.98 -0.41
CA ALA A 142 0.85 -8.65 -1.14
C ALA A 142 0.58 -8.33 -2.62
N ILE A 143 -0.35 -9.05 -3.27
CA ILE A 143 -0.74 -8.75 -4.65
C ILE A 143 -1.47 -7.40 -4.71
N GLN A 144 -2.44 -7.15 -3.82
CA GLN A 144 -3.15 -5.88 -3.73
C GLN A 144 -2.19 -4.71 -3.48
N ASP A 145 -1.22 -4.87 -2.59
CA ASP A 145 -0.17 -3.87 -2.34
C ASP A 145 0.60 -3.56 -3.63
N GLY A 146 0.93 -4.57 -4.45
CA GLY A 146 1.58 -4.38 -5.75
C GLY A 146 0.70 -3.66 -6.75
N LEU A 147 -0.58 -4.03 -6.85
CA LEU A 147 -1.55 -3.37 -7.74
C LEU A 147 -1.74 -1.89 -7.36
N ASN A 148 -1.87 -1.58 -6.07
CA ASN A 148 -2.05 -0.21 -5.58
C ASN A 148 -0.81 0.67 -5.85
N ARG A 149 0.40 0.08 -5.77
CA ARG A 149 1.66 0.80 -6.05
C ARG A 149 1.85 1.11 -7.53
N GLY A 150 1.02 0.53 -8.41
CA GLY A 150 1.15 0.67 -9.86
C GLY A 150 2.33 -0.09 -10.44
N LEU A 151 2.65 0.20 -11.70
CA LEU A 151 3.73 -0.45 -12.44
C LEU A 151 5.07 -0.28 -11.70
N TYR A 152 5.75 -1.39 -11.45
CA TYR A 152 7.16 -1.37 -11.12
C TYR A 152 8.00 -1.18 -12.39
N ALA A 153 7.63 -1.84 -13.49
CA ALA A 153 8.23 -1.65 -14.79
C ALA A 153 7.17 -1.75 -15.89
N PRO A 154 6.93 -0.69 -16.69
CA PRO A 154 5.95 -0.75 -17.76
C PRO A 154 6.41 -1.67 -18.91
N ALA A 155 5.47 -2.37 -19.55
CA ALA A 155 5.78 -3.20 -20.72
C ALA A 155 6.04 -2.38 -22.00
N ASN A 156 5.53 -1.15 -22.05
CA ASN A 156 5.62 -0.23 -23.18
C ASN A 156 5.54 1.23 -22.71
N GLU A 157 5.83 2.18 -23.59
CA GLU A 157 5.86 3.63 -23.29
C GLU A 157 4.45 4.25 -23.16
N ASP A 158 3.39 3.55 -23.56
CA ASP A 158 2.01 4.07 -23.65
C ASP A 158 1.18 3.78 -22.38
N PHE A 159 1.81 3.61 -21.22
CA PHE A 159 1.13 3.34 -19.95
C PHE A 159 0.42 4.60 -19.39
N ASN A 160 -0.56 4.39 -18.53
CA ASN A 160 -1.32 5.47 -17.93
C ASN A 160 -0.47 6.30 -16.96
N ARG A 161 -0.41 7.60 -17.21
CA ARG A 161 0.26 8.60 -16.36
C ARG A 161 -0.72 9.55 -15.67
N GLU A 162 -2.02 9.28 -15.76
CA GLU A 162 -3.05 10.03 -15.05
C GLU A 162 -2.95 9.76 -13.55
N ILE A 163 -2.93 10.84 -12.79
CA ILE A 163 -2.87 10.82 -11.33
C ILE A 163 -3.78 11.92 -10.80
N GLY A 164 -4.47 11.63 -9.70
CA GLY A 164 -5.43 12.55 -9.10
C GLY A 164 -4.78 13.78 -8.47
N GLU A 165 -5.63 14.67 -7.95
CA GLU A 165 -5.21 15.77 -7.10
C GLU A 165 -5.11 15.28 -5.65
N TYR A 166 -4.10 15.76 -4.93
CA TYR A 166 -3.85 15.47 -3.53
C TYR A 166 -3.86 16.74 -2.70
N ASP A 167 -4.24 16.61 -1.43
CA ASP A 167 -4.22 17.70 -0.46
C ASP A 167 -2.79 18.20 -0.18
N ASP A 168 -2.70 19.44 0.25
CA ASP A 168 -1.43 20.05 0.62
C ASP A 168 -0.89 19.46 1.95
N GLY A 169 0.38 19.06 1.94
CA GLY A 169 1.07 18.58 3.14
C GLY A 169 2.15 17.53 2.87
N THR A 170 2.62 16.91 3.94
CA THR A 170 3.69 15.92 3.91
C THR A 170 3.15 14.53 3.61
N TYR A 171 3.82 13.83 2.71
CA TYR A 171 3.60 12.44 2.35
C TYR A 171 4.83 11.60 2.69
N ARG A 172 4.60 10.36 3.13
CA ARG A 172 5.68 9.41 3.45
C ARG A 172 5.35 8.02 3.00
N GLY A 173 6.28 7.40 2.29
CA GLY A 173 6.13 6.04 1.81
C GLY A 173 7.45 5.30 1.77
N PHE A 174 7.36 4.00 1.52
CA PHE A 174 8.51 3.13 1.52
C PHE A 174 8.43 2.03 0.48
N PHE A 175 9.61 1.52 0.13
CA PHE A 175 9.76 0.35 -0.70
C PHE A 175 10.56 -0.70 0.05
N SER A 176 9.97 -1.89 0.18
CA SER A 176 10.63 -3.07 0.72
C SER A 176 10.68 -4.17 -0.34
N ASP A 177 11.76 -4.94 -0.38
CA ASP A 177 11.94 -6.07 -1.29
C ASP A 177 12.96 -7.03 -0.68
N THR A 178 12.78 -8.32 -0.94
CA THR A 178 13.69 -9.40 -0.48
C THR A 178 14.01 -9.37 1.02
N GLY A 179 13.03 -9.04 1.86
CA GLY A 179 13.17 -9.02 3.33
C GLY A 179 13.65 -7.70 3.93
N ASP A 180 14.13 -6.77 3.10
CA ASP A 180 14.67 -5.49 3.56
C ASP A 180 13.75 -4.34 3.16
N GLN A 181 13.57 -3.37 4.05
CA GLN A 181 13.12 -2.05 3.65
C GLN A 181 14.29 -1.34 2.98
N GLN A 182 14.19 -1.06 1.69
CA GLN A 182 15.31 -0.55 0.89
C GLN A 182 15.28 0.96 0.74
N LEU A 183 14.09 1.55 0.78
CA LEU A 183 13.93 2.98 0.55
C LEU A 183 12.77 3.53 1.38
N ASN A 184 12.94 4.75 1.89
CA ASN A 184 11.91 5.52 2.56
C ASN A 184 12.05 6.96 2.07
N ILE A 185 10.99 7.52 1.52
CA ILE A 185 10.95 8.88 0.97
C ILE A 185 9.93 9.72 1.72
N GLU A 186 10.25 10.99 1.88
CA GLU A 186 9.38 12.05 2.34
C GLU A 186 9.37 13.15 1.30
N PHE A 187 8.20 13.73 1.06
CA PHE A 187 8.03 14.92 0.24
C PHE A 187 6.80 15.70 0.70
N GLU A 188 6.75 16.97 0.41
CA GLU A 188 5.55 17.80 0.53
C GLU A 188 4.91 17.97 -0.85
N LEU A 189 3.57 18.04 -0.88
CA LEU A 189 2.83 18.53 -2.02
C LEU A 189 2.19 19.86 -1.66
N ILE A 190 2.36 20.85 -2.54
CA ILE A 190 1.65 22.12 -2.49
C ILE A 190 1.09 22.39 -3.88
N ASP A 191 -0.24 22.49 -4.01
CA ASP A 191 -0.93 22.59 -5.30
C ASP A 191 -0.48 21.49 -6.29
N ASN A 192 -0.33 20.24 -5.81
CA ASN A 192 0.21 19.09 -6.56
C ASN A 192 1.62 19.30 -7.15
N THR A 193 2.41 20.23 -6.60
CA THR A 193 3.82 20.41 -6.91
C THR A 193 4.66 19.82 -5.79
N PHE A 194 5.71 19.05 -6.13
CA PHE A 194 6.62 18.52 -5.12
C PHE A 194 7.47 19.63 -4.48
N GLN A 195 7.65 19.52 -3.17
CA GLN A 195 8.51 20.38 -2.35
C GLN A 195 9.25 19.52 -1.31
N ASP A 196 10.41 19.99 -0.86
CA ASP A 196 11.15 19.46 0.29
C ASP A 196 11.37 17.93 0.23
N LEU A 197 11.72 17.39 -0.94
CA LEU A 197 11.91 15.94 -1.07
C LEU A 197 13.16 15.47 -0.33
N SER A 198 13.06 14.35 0.38
CA SER A 198 14.23 13.75 1.03
C SER A 198 14.12 12.24 1.20
N TYR A 199 15.26 11.56 1.12
CA TYR A 199 15.34 10.17 1.54
C TYR A 199 15.53 10.08 3.06
N ARG A 200 14.63 9.35 3.69
CA ARG A 200 14.66 8.99 5.11
C ARG A 200 15.46 7.71 5.37
N HIS A 201 15.57 6.88 4.34
CA HIS A 201 16.31 5.63 4.34
C HIS A 201 16.67 5.27 2.90
N LEU A 202 17.92 4.82 2.68
CA LEU A 202 18.38 4.36 1.37
C LEU A 202 19.41 3.25 1.58
N TYR A 203 18.96 2.02 1.40
CA TYR A 203 19.69 0.81 1.72
C TYR A 203 19.57 -0.24 0.61
N TYR A 204 20.67 -0.88 0.28
CA TYR A 204 20.62 -2.09 -0.53
C TYR A 204 21.84 -2.99 -0.30
N ALA A 205 21.57 -4.28 -0.14
CA ALA A 205 22.59 -5.33 -0.07
C ALA A 205 23.71 -5.02 0.93
N GLY A 206 23.34 -4.56 2.14
CA GLY A 206 24.29 -4.24 3.21
C GLY A 206 24.88 -2.84 3.17
N ASN A 207 24.53 -2.00 2.19
CA ASN A 207 25.09 -0.65 2.04
C ASN A 207 24.04 0.40 2.40
N TYR A 208 24.40 1.33 3.29
CA TYR A 208 23.61 2.50 3.65
C TYR A 208 24.07 3.69 2.81
N TYR A 209 23.37 3.97 1.74
CA TYR A 209 23.81 4.96 0.74
C TYR A 209 23.78 6.39 1.27
N LEU A 210 22.88 6.73 2.22
CA LEU A 210 22.86 8.06 2.84
C LEU A 210 24.13 8.38 3.63
N GLU A 211 24.78 7.34 4.17
CA GLU A 211 26.01 7.45 4.96
C GLU A 211 27.27 7.51 4.09
N ALA A 212 27.16 7.30 2.77
CA ALA A 212 28.30 7.34 1.88
C ALA A 212 28.93 8.74 1.80
N GLU A 213 30.26 8.79 1.83
CA GLU A 213 31.08 10.00 1.71
C GLU A 213 31.92 10.00 0.42
N GLU A 214 32.37 11.19 0.01
CA GLU A 214 33.24 11.34 -1.18
C GLU A 214 34.49 10.46 -1.06
N GLY A 215 34.66 9.56 -2.02
CA GLY A 215 35.73 8.56 -2.04
C GLY A 215 35.27 7.13 -1.73
N ASP A 216 34.08 6.94 -1.17
CA ASP A 216 33.47 5.62 -1.04
C ASP A 216 33.04 5.10 -2.41
N SER A 217 33.20 3.79 -2.64
CA SER A 217 32.82 3.17 -3.92
C SER A 217 31.32 3.23 -4.22
N ILE A 218 30.50 3.48 -3.20
CA ILE A 218 29.03 3.59 -3.31
C ILE A 218 28.55 5.04 -3.35
N TYR A 219 29.43 6.03 -3.15
CA TYR A 219 29.08 7.44 -3.18
C TYR A 219 28.45 7.90 -4.52
N PRO A 220 28.91 7.42 -5.69
CA PRO A 220 28.22 7.72 -6.95
C PRO A 220 26.72 7.37 -6.95
N ILE A 221 26.33 6.28 -6.29
CA ILE A 221 24.92 5.86 -6.20
C ILE A 221 24.11 6.87 -5.38
N LYS A 222 24.67 7.38 -4.27
CA LYS A 222 24.06 8.44 -3.48
C LYS A 222 23.83 9.70 -4.33
N LEU A 223 24.83 10.13 -5.10
CA LEU A 223 24.71 11.29 -5.98
C LEU A 223 23.62 11.11 -7.05
N GLN A 224 23.52 9.92 -7.65
CA GLN A 224 22.44 9.66 -8.61
C GLN A 224 21.06 9.74 -7.94
N HIS A 225 20.93 9.28 -6.69
CA HIS A 225 19.69 9.45 -5.92
C HIS A 225 19.39 10.92 -5.60
N GLU A 226 20.40 11.73 -5.28
CA GLU A 226 20.24 13.18 -5.10
C GLU A 226 19.76 13.86 -6.38
N GLN A 227 20.27 13.47 -7.56
CA GLN A 227 19.77 13.96 -8.86
C GLN A 227 18.28 13.67 -9.10
N VAL A 228 17.76 12.54 -8.59
CA VAL A 228 16.31 12.25 -8.65
C VAL A 228 15.51 13.26 -7.84
N LEU A 229 15.96 13.59 -6.63
CA LEU A 229 15.28 14.57 -5.79
C LEU A 229 15.33 15.94 -6.47
N ASP A 230 16.50 16.36 -6.95
CA ASP A 230 16.68 17.63 -7.67
C ASP A 230 15.81 17.73 -8.94
N TYR A 231 15.56 16.61 -9.63
CA TYR A 231 14.68 16.58 -10.80
C TYR A 231 13.21 16.75 -10.44
N LEU A 232 12.78 16.14 -9.33
CA LEU A 232 11.39 16.18 -8.89
C LEU A 232 11.06 17.46 -8.12
N GLU A 233 12.02 18.10 -7.46
CA GLU A 233 11.82 19.35 -6.73
C GLU A 233 11.20 20.44 -7.62
N ASP A 234 10.18 21.14 -7.13
CA ASP A 234 9.42 22.15 -7.86
C ASP A 234 8.71 21.65 -9.14
N SER A 235 8.59 20.34 -9.34
CA SER A 235 7.87 19.75 -10.49
C SER A 235 6.45 19.31 -10.12
N ASP A 236 5.56 19.24 -11.13
CA ASP A 236 4.21 18.74 -10.95
C ASP A 236 4.21 17.24 -10.62
N LEU A 237 3.22 16.78 -9.83
CA LEU A 237 3.06 15.38 -9.40
C LEU A 237 3.23 14.34 -10.54
N PRO A 238 2.67 14.52 -11.75
CA PRO A 238 2.83 13.55 -12.85
C PRO A 238 4.28 13.35 -13.34
N THR A 239 5.21 14.23 -12.98
CA THR A 239 6.64 14.08 -13.31
C THR A 239 7.25 12.83 -12.67
N MET A 240 6.68 12.31 -11.57
CA MET A 240 7.17 11.07 -10.95
C MET A 240 7.12 9.85 -11.90
N PHE A 241 6.26 9.85 -12.91
CA PHE A 241 6.21 8.74 -13.89
C PHE A 241 7.44 8.67 -14.80
N ASP A 242 8.23 9.75 -14.91
CA ASP A 242 9.51 9.72 -15.64
C ASP A 242 10.54 8.80 -14.97
N LEU A 243 10.31 8.41 -13.71
CA LEU A 243 11.13 7.44 -12.97
C LEU A 243 11.11 6.03 -13.58
N HIS A 244 10.21 5.73 -14.53
CA HIS A 244 10.30 4.48 -15.30
C HIS A 244 11.42 4.51 -16.35
N GLU A 245 11.89 5.71 -16.74
CA GLU A 245 12.88 5.91 -17.79
C GLU A 245 14.00 6.88 -17.35
N PRO A 246 14.82 6.53 -16.33
CA PRO A 246 15.82 7.43 -15.73
C PRO A 246 17.10 7.57 -16.56
N GLY A 247 17.01 7.59 -17.89
CA GLY A 247 18.18 7.58 -18.79
C GLY A 247 19.07 8.83 -18.67
N PRO A 248 20.34 8.75 -19.14
CA PRO A 248 21.29 9.87 -19.09
C PRO A 248 20.90 11.09 -19.94
N ASP A 249 19.96 10.92 -20.86
CA ASP A 249 19.40 12.01 -21.66
C ASP A 249 18.14 12.64 -21.03
N GLU A 250 17.62 12.06 -19.92
CA GLU A 250 16.39 12.51 -19.26
C GLU A 250 16.70 13.38 -18.02
N PHE A 251 17.25 12.80 -16.94
CA PHE A 251 17.53 13.56 -15.70
C PHE A 251 18.60 12.99 -14.75
N VAL A 252 19.15 11.80 -15.01
CA VAL A 252 20.19 11.19 -14.15
C VAL A 252 21.46 11.02 -14.96
N GLU A 253 22.50 11.79 -14.66
CA GLU A 253 23.78 11.65 -15.35
C GLU A 253 24.46 10.31 -14.97
N ASP A 254 25.16 9.71 -15.93
CA ASP A 254 26.02 8.56 -15.64
C ASP A 254 27.21 9.01 -14.77
N ILE A 255 27.38 8.39 -13.60
CA ILE A 255 28.47 8.73 -12.66
C ILE A 255 29.38 7.50 -12.51
N ASP A 256 30.65 7.64 -12.92
CA ASP A 256 31.76 6.69 -12.67
C ASP A 256 31.38 5.21 -12.54
N GLY A 257 31.01 4.59 -13.67
CA GLY A 257 30.73 3.14 -13.74
C GLY A 257 29.32 2.75 -13.30
N PHE A 258 28.49 3.72 -12.89
CA PHE A 258 27.07 3.58 -12.65
C PHE A 258 26.30 4.30 -13.74
N THR A 259 25.33 3.60 -14.33
CA THR A 259 24.40 4.19 -15.31
C THR A 259 23.10 4.55 -14.62
N GLY A 260 22.29 5.45 -15.21
CA GLY A 260 20.94 5.76 -14.71
C GLY A 260 20.07 4.52 -14.43
N ALA A 261 20.28 3.42 -15.18
CA ALA A 261 19.62 2.13 -14.95
C ALA A 261 19.97 1.46 -13.59
N THR A 262 21.05 1.90 -12.92
CA THR A 262 21.48 1.37 -11.62
C THR A 262 20.74 2.01 -10.44
N LEU A 263 20.20 3.21 -10.66
CA LEU A 263 19.43 3.99 -9.69
C LEU A 263 18.19 3.25 -9.18
N ARG A 264 17.61 2.35 -10.00
CA ARG A 264 16.36 1.64 -9.70
C ARG A 264 15.25 2.62 -9.35
N ALA A 265 15.08 3.65 -10.17
CA ALA A 265 14.10 4.71 -10.02
C ALA A 265 12.66 4.19 -9.81
N SER A 266 12.30 3.02 -10.38
CA SER A 266 11.06 2.30 -10.07
C SER A 266 10.79 2.08 -8.58
N LYS A 267 11.83 1.95 -7.75
CA LYS A 267 11.70 1.81 -6.29
C LYS A 267 11.32 3.14 -5.64
N VAL A 268 11.86 4.24 -6.16
CA VAL A 268 11.48 5.60 -5.76
C VAL A 268 10.02 5.83 -6.14
N PHE A 269 9.65 5.57 -7.39
CA PHE A 269 8.26 5.64 -7.87
C PHE A 269 7.30 4.84 -6.98
N SER A 270 7.60 3.56 -6.75
CA SER A 270 6.76 2.69 -5.92
C SER A 270 6.65 3.18 -4.47
N SER A 271 7.70 3.79 -3.91
CA SER A 271 7.64 4.40 -2.57
C SER A 271 6.81 5.68 -2.54
N MET A 272 6.80 6.46 -3.62
CA MET A 272 5.96 7.66 -3.75
C MET A 272 4.49 7.25 -3.91
N MET A 273 4.19 6.23 -4.72
CA MET A 273 2.84 5.67 -4.82
C MET A 273 2.36 5.10 -3.48
N ASP A 274 3.22 4.40 -2.73
CA ASP A 274 2.90 3.97 -1.36
C ASP A 274 2.59 5.16 -0.44
N ALA A 275 3.33 6.27 -0.56
CA ALA A 275 3.07 7.50 0.19
C ALA A 275 1.70 8.10 -0.14
N LEU A 276 1.39 8.24 -1.43
CA LEU A 276 0.14 8.80 -1.93
C LEU A 276 -1.06 7.94 -1.55
N ASN A 277 -0.95 6.61 -1.72
CA ASN A 277 -1.99 5.66 -1.32
C ASN A 277 -2.30 5.75 0.18
N ARG A 278 -1.28 5.96 1.04
CA ARG A 278 -1.48 6.13 2.48
C ARG A 278 -2.15 7.47 2.83
N GLY A 279 -2.16 8.42 1.90
CA GLY A 279 -2.64 9.79 2.11
C GLY A 279 -1.68 10.63 2.96
N LEU A 280 -2.17 11.81 3.36
CA LEU A 280 -1.41 12.78 4.14
C LEU A 280 -0.80 12.14 5.40
N TYR A 281 0.52 12.26 5.53
CA TYR A 281 1.22 11.96 6.77
C TYR A 281 1.09 13.11 7.77
N GLN A 282 1.09 14.35 7.28
CA GLN A 282 0.87 15.56 8.05
C GLN A 282 0.25 16.63 7.13
N PRO A 283 -0.92 17.20 7.45
CA PRO A 283 -1.50 18.27 6.64
C PRO A 283 -0.71 19.57 6.76
N ALA A 284 -0.70 20.37 5.68
CA ALA A 284 -0.08 21.70 5.68
C ALA A 284 -0.88 22.73 6.51
N ASP A 285 -2.20 22.58 6.54
CA ASP A 285 -3.12 23.39 7.34
C ASP A 285 -4.36 22.59 7.81
N GLU A 286 -5.42 23.27 8.25
CA GLU A 286 -6.65 22.62 8.73
C GLU A 286 -7.68 22.32 7.62
N ASP A 287 -7.42 22.74 6.37
CA ASP A 287 -8.30 22.63 5.20
C ASP A 287 -7.85 21.46 4.29
N TYR A 288 -7.93 20.24 4.83
CA TYR A 288 -7.65 18.99 4.11
C TYR A 288 -8.88 18.08 4.06
N ASP A 289 -8.92 17.17 3.08
CA ASP A 289 -10.03 16.25 2.94
C ASP A 289 -10.08 15.22 4.08
N ARG A 290 -11.24 15.15 4.72
CA ARG A 290 -11.56 14.19 5.79
C ARG A 290 -12.56 13.13 5.32
N GLU A 291 -12.86 13.07 4.02
CA GLU A 291 -13.65 12.00 3.45
C GLU A 291 -12.89 10.66 3.57
N ILE A 292 -13.62 9.64 3.99
CA ILE A 292 -13.12 8.28 4.06
C ILE A 292 -14.10 7.37 3.33
N ALA A 293 -13.57 6.52 2.47
CA ALA A 293 -14.38 5.60 1.70
C ALA A 293 -15.15 4.63 2.61
N ASP A 294 -16.26 4.10 2.09
CA ASP A 294 -16.99 3.01 2.73
C ASP A 294 -16.17 1.72 2.63
N TYR A 295 -15.65 1.25 3.76
CA TYR A 295 -14.91 -0.01 3.84
C TYR A 295 -15.84 -1.18 4.21
N PRO A 296 -15.77 -2.32 3.50
CA PRO A 296 -16.55 -3.50 3.84
C PRO A 296 -16.29 -3.98 5.28
N THR A 297 -17.31 -4.57 5.90
CA THR A 297 -17.16 -5.18 7.22
C THR A 297 -16.13 -6.30 7.17
N GLY A 298 -15.12 -6.22 8.02
CA GLY A 298 -14.01 -7.17 7.98
C GLY A 298 -12.84 -6.77 8.86
N ARG A 299 -11.87 -7.67 8.94
CA ARG A 299 -10.60 -7.43 9.63
C ARG A 299 -9.63 -6.79 8.65
N TYR A 300 -8.87 -5.81 9.11
CA TYR A 300 -7.84 -5.15 8.35
C TYR A 300 -6.52 -5.21 9.11
N ARG A 301 -5.42 -5.14 8.37
CA ARG A 301 -4.07 -5.07 8.92
C ARG A 301 -3.21 -4.18 8.07
N GLY A 302 -2.51 -3.28 8.72
CA GLY A 302 -1.53 -2.45 8.04
C GLY A 302 -0.35 -2.09 8.92
N VAL A 303 0.66 -1.56 8.26
CA VAL A 303 1.99 -1.36 8.80
C VAL A 303 2.48 0.04 8.50
N TYR A 304 3.39 0.54 9.34
CA TYR A 304 4.21 1.70 9.02
C TYR A 304 5.68 1.34 9.29
N GLY A 305 6.52 1.58 8.28
CA GLY A 305 7.97 1.38 8.36
C GLY A 305 8.73 2.67 8.06
N GLU A 306 9.81 2.90 8.80
CA GLU A 306 10.73 4.01 8.59
C GLU A 306 12.13 3.59 9.08
N ARG A 307 13.18 4.03 8.36
CA ARG A 307 14.61 3.78 8.71
C ARG A 307 15.01 2.31 8.74
N GLY A 308 14.46 1.50 7.85
CA GLY A 308 14.83 0.08 7.74
C GLY A 308 14.08 -0.84 8.70
N GLN A 309 13.11 -0.30 9.46
CA GLN A 309 12.37 -1.02 10.47
C GLN A 309 10.88 -0.79 10.30
N GLN A 310 10.09 -1.85 10.38
CA GLN A 310 8.68 -1.72 10.69
C GLN A 310 8.56 -1.19 12.12
N GLN A 311 7.82 -0.10 12.32
CA GLN A 311 7.67 0.54 13.62
C GLN A 311 6.27 0.34 14.20
N VAL A 312 5.25 0.25 13.34
CA VAL A 312 3.86 -0.01 13.74
C VAL A 312 3.31 -1.16 12.90
N SER A 313 2.63 -2.09 13.55
CA SER A 313 1.66 -3.01 12.95
C SER A 313 0.37 -2.87 13.73
N VAL A 314 -0.74 -2.61 13.05
CA VAL A 314 -2.06 -2.52 13.65
C VAL A 314 -2.99 -3.52 13.00
N GLN A 315 -3.84 -4.13 13.81
CA GLN A 315 -5.02 -4.85 13.35
C GLN A 315 -6.24 -4.18 13.93
N PHE A 316 -7.27 -4.05 13.11
CA PHE A 316 -8.56 -3.51 13.51
C PHE A 316 -9.66 -4.22 12.72
N TYR A 317 -10.90 -4.05 13.17
CA TYR A 317 -12.09 -4.56 12.51
C TYR A 317 -12.99 -3.39 12.17
N VAL A 318 -13.50 -3.35 10.94
CA VAL A 318 -14.53 -2.39 10.53
C VAL A 318 -15.88 -3.08 10.65
N MET A 319 -16.81 -2.46 11.36
CA MET A 319 -18.20 -2.92 11.47
C MET A 319 -19.11 -1.70 11.37
N ASP A 320 -20.04 -1.71 10.42
CA ASP A 320 -21.02 -0.63 10.22
C ASP A 320 -20.40 0.79 10.09
N GLY A 321 -19.21 0.90 9.48
CA GLY A 321 -18.51 2.17 9.30
C GLY A 321 -17.78 2.68 10.55
N GLU A 322 -17.60 1.84 11.55
CA GLU A 322 -16.91 2.16 12.80
C GLU A 322 -15.70 1.23 13.01
N PHE A 323 -14.68 1.74 13.71
CA PHE A 323 -13.57 0.93 14.17
C PHE A 323 -13.96 0.08 15.38
N THR A 324 -13.50 -1.17 15.41
CA THR A 324 -13.67 -2.10 16.54
C THR A 324 -12.46 -3.03 16.66
N ASP A 325 -12.21 -3.63 17.83
CA ASP A 325 -11.17 -4.66 18.04
C ASP A 325 -9.76 -4.23 17.57
N LEU A 326 -9.38 -2.99 17.88
CA LEU A 326 -8.07 -2.46 17.51
C LEU A 326 -6.98 -3.00 18.43
N THR A 327 -5.88 -3.46 17.86
CA THR A 327 -4.72 -3.96 18.60
C THR A 327 -3.42 -3.66 17.87
N TYR A 328 -2.37 -3.30 18.63
CA TYR A 328 -1.02 -3.32 18.09
C TYR A 328 -0.54 -4.76 17.97
N ARG A 329 -0.10 -5.13 16.77
CA ARG A 329 0.60 -6.39 16.52
C ARG A 329 2.12 -6.22 16.61
N HIS A 330 2.57 -4.98 16.54
CA HIS A 330 3.97 -4.57 16.68
C HIS A 330 3.99 -3.07 16.95
N LEU A 331 4.82 -2.67 17.91
CA LEU A 331 5.05 -1.26 18.23
C LEU A 331 6.50 -1.14 18.72
N GLU A 332 7.36 -0.65 17.84
CA GLU A 332 8.80 -0.53 18.04
C GLU A 332 9.28 0.85 17.57
N TYR A 333 10.10 1.51 18.39
CA TYR A 333 10.83 2.68 17.95
C TYR A 333 12.16 2.82 18.71
N GLY A 334 13.26 2.95 17.96
CA GLY A 334 14.59 3.13 18.53
C GLY A 334 15.00 1.96 19.44
N ASP A 335 14.83 0.74 18.94
CA ASP A 335 15.10 -0.53 19.64
C ASP A 335 14.25 -0.75 20.92
N THR A 336 13.20 0.03 21.12
CA THR A 336 12.26 -0.11 22.26
C THR A 336 10.94 -0.70 21.78
N TYR A 337 10.60 -1.88 22.31
CA TYR A 337 9.34 -2.59 22.04
C TYR A 337 8.25 -2.14 23.03
N TYR A 338 7.56 -1.04 22.72
CA TYR A 338 6.60 -0.42 23.64
C TYR A 338 5.47 -1.36 24.07
N HIS A 339 4.98 -2.22 23.17
CA HIS A 339 3.92 -3.18 23.49
C HIS A 339 4.34 -4.33 24.42
N GLU A 340 5.63 -4.44 24.75
CA GLU A 340 6.18 -5.44 25.68
C GLU A 340 6.59 -4.84 27.04
N LEU A 341 6.49 -3.51 27.20
CA LEU A 341 6.90 -2.83 28.44
C LEU A 341 5.88 -3.06 29.57
N GLU A 342 6.38 -3.17 30.80
CA GLU A 342 5.57 -3.33 32.00
C GLU A 342 5.54 -2.04 32.84
N GLU A 343 4.54 -1.93 33.72
CA GLU A 343 4.44 -0.81 34.67
C GLU A 343 5.71 -0.71 35.52
N GLY A 344 6.44 0.40 35.37
CA GLY A 344 7.71 0.66 36.05
C GLY A 344 8.90 0.83 35.10
N ASP A 345 8.76 0.47 33.82
CA ASP A 345 9.75 0.82 32.79
C ASP A 345 9.73 2.33 32.48
N GLU A 346 10.91 2.91 32.21
CA GLU A 346 11.08 4.36 31.94
C GLU A 346 10.27 4.85 30.73
N HIS A 347 10.01 3.97 29.78
CA HIS A 347 9.25 4.25 28.56
C HIS A 347 7.80 3.76 28.62
N TYR A 348 7.36 3.14 29.72
CA TYR A 348 5.99 2.67 29.88
C TYR A 348 4.91 3.76 29.70
N PRO A 349 5.11 5.02 30.13
CA PRO A 349 4.14 6.08 29.86
C PRO A 349 3.83 6.27 28.37
N VAL A 350 4.81 6.04 27.47
CA VAL A 350 4.61 6.11 26.02
C VAL A 350 3.72 4.96 25.53
N THR A 351 3.89 3.76 26.10
CA THR A 351 2.99 2.62 25.83
C THR A 351 1.54 2.98 26.17
N VAL A 352 1.31 3.59 27.34
CA VAL A 352 -0.03 4.02 27.77
C VAL A 352 -0.61 5.08 26.81
N GLN A 353 0.20 6.03 26.32
CA GLN A 353 -0.26 7.01 25.33
C GLN A 353 -0.68 6.33 24.00
N TYR A 354 0.05 5.32 23.54
CA TYR A 354 -0.36 4.54 22.36
C TYR A 354 -1.64 3.72 22.63
N GLU A 355 -1.82 3.17 23.83
CA GLU A 355 -3.09 2.51 24.20
C GLU A 355 -4.27 3.48 24.16
N TYR A 356 -4.08 4.75 24.55
CA TYR A 356 -5.10 5.78 24.42
C TYR A 356 -5.47 6.09 22.96
N VAL A 357 -4.54 6.00 22.01
CA VAL A 357 -4.86 6.14 20.58
C VAL A 357 -5.87 5.09 20.13
N LEU A 358 -5.63 3.81 20.46
CA LEU A 358 -6.57 2.74 20.07
C LEU A 358 -7.91 2.87 20.81
N ALA A 359 -7.87 3.27 22.08
CA ALA A 359 -9.08 3.48 22.86
C ALA A 359 -9.91 4.68 22.37
N HIS A 360 -9.27 5.72 21.83
CA HIS A 360 -9.95 6.86 21.20
C HIS A 360 -10.70 6.42 19.94
N LEU A 361 -10.09 5.58 19.10
CA LEU A 361 -10.69 5.11 17.85
C LEU A 361 -11.77 4.03 18.05
N ASP A 362 -11.70 3.22 19.10
CA ASP A 362 -12.65 2.11 19.33
C ASP A 362 -14.10 2.61 19.46
N GLY A 363 -14.97 2.14 18.57
CA GLY A 363 -16.37 2.55 18.45
C GLY A 363 -16.58 3.93 17.82
N GLN A 364 -15.54 4.55 17.24
CA GLN A 364 -15.67 5.78 16.47
C GLN A 364 -15.89 5.50 14.98
N PRO A 365 -16.55 6.43 14.26
CA PRO A 365 -16.58 6.40 12.79
C PRO A 365 -15.17 6.47 12.20
N LEU A 366 -14.99 5.98 10.96
CA LEU A 366 -13.66 5.86 10.36
C LEU A 366 -12.93 7.20 10.18
N ASP A 367 -13.65 8.32 10.06
CA ASP A 367 -13.10 9.68 9.93
C ASP A 367 -12.48 10.23 11.23
N ALA A 368 -12.74 9.61 12.38
CA ALA A 368 -12.01 9.87 13.62
C ALA A 368 -10.51 9.55 13.49
N LEU A 369 -10.12 8.78 12.47
CA LEU A 369 -8.73 8.56 12.11
C LEU A 369 -7.95 9.87 11.94
N PHE A 370 -8.60 10.91 11.39
CA PHE A 370 -7.94 12.21 11.13
C PHE A 370 -7.69 13.03 12.40
N ASP A 371 -8.29 12.65 13.53
CA ASP A 371 -7.96 13.27 14.83
C ASP A 371 -6.50 12.97 15.22
N LEU A 372 -5.91 11.90 14.67
CA LEU A 372 -4.52 11.51 14.96
C LEU A 372 -3.48 12.52 14.46
N TYR A 373 -3.85 13.51 13.65
CA TYR A 373 -2.96 14.65 13.33
C TYR A 373 -2.75 15.58 14.53
N TYR A 374 -3.66 15.57 15.51
CA TYR A 374 -3.66 16.46 16.68
C TYR A 374 -3.84 15.64 17.98
N PRO A 375 -2.90 14.72 18.30
CA PRO A 375 -3.04 13.81 19.43
C PRO A 375 -3.19 14.50 20.79
N GLU A 376 -2.68 15.72 20.95
CA GLU A 376 -2.84 16.54 22.15
C GLU A 376 -4.29 16.91 22.48
N GLU A 377 -5.23 16.79 21.53
CA GLU A 377 -6.63 17.11 21.77
C GLU A 377 -7.38 16.02 22.56
N PHE A 378 -6.85 14.78 22.56
CA PHE A 378 -7.50 13.64 23.21
C PHE A 378 -6.56 12.78 24.08
N ILE A 379 -5.24 13.03 24.06
CA ILE A 379 -4.26 12.33 24.87
C ILE A 379 -3.71 13.27 25.94
N ASP A 380 -3.99 12.94 27.20
CA ASP A 380 -3.40 13.63 28.35
C ASP A 380 -1.88 13.39 28.42
N ASP A 381 -1.15 14.38 28.94
CA ASP A 381 0.27 14.24 29.26
C ASP A 381 0.47 13.22 30.40
N ILE A 382 1.47 12.33 30.24
CA ILE A 382 1.81 11.31 31.22
C ILE A 382 3.30 11.44 31.59
N ASP A 383 3.56 11.71 32.87
CA ASP A 383 4.90 11.99 33.41
C ASP A 383 5.62 13.13 32.69
N VAL A 384 6.71 12.81 31.98
CA VAL A 384 7.50 13.77 31.19
C VAL A 384 7.15 13.72 29.70
N TYR A 385 6.21 12.87 29.30
CA TYR A 385 5.80 12.66 27.93
C TYR A 385 4.50 13.39 27.63
N THR A 386 4.48 14.12 26.53
CA THR A 386 3.32 14.93 26.13
C THR A 386 2.61 14.30 24.95
N GLY A 387 1.28 14.44 24.87
CA GLY A 387 0.49 13.97 23.72
C GLY A 387 1.03 14.52 22.39
N ALA A 388 1.49 15.77 22.37
CA ALA A 388 2.10 16.45 21.22
C ALA A 388 3.42 15.81 20.71
N THR A 389 4.06 14.94 21.51
CA THR A 389 5.26 14.21 21.09
C THR A 389 4.94 12.78 20.63
N LEU A 390 3.69 12.34 20.78
CA LEU A 390 3.24 11.05 20.32
C LEU A 390 3.19 11.04 18.79
N ARG A 391 3.74 9.99 18.18
CA ARG A 391 3.81 9.87 16.73
C ARG A 391 2.55 9.21 16.18
N ALA A 392 1.39 9.79 16.49
CA ALA A 392 0.08 9.24 16.13
C ALA A 392 -0.11 9.12 14.60
N ASN A 393 0.51 10.00 13.81
CA ASN A 393 0.55 9.91 12.33
C ASN A 393 1.12 8.57 11.82
N LYS A 394 2.00 7.91 12.58
CA LYS A 394 2.50 6.56 12.22
C LYS A 394 1.42 5.50 12.34
N VAL A 395 0.54 5.64 13.34
CA VAL A 395 -0.64 4.78 13.51
C VAL A 395 -1.66 5.08 12.41
N LEU A 396 -1.91 6.36 12.11
CA LEU A 396 -2.76 6.78 10.99
C LEU A 396 -2.32 6.14 9.68
N SER A 397 -1.03 6.28 9.34
CA SER A 397 -0.47 5.73 8.11
C SER A 397 -0.53 4.20 8.07
N ALA A 398 -0.35 3.52 9.22
CA ALA A 398 -0.51 2.07 9.31
C ALA A 398 -1.98 1.63 9.11
N ILE A 399 -2.96 2.41 9.59
CA ILE A 399 -4.39 2.13 9.37
C ILE A 399 -4.75 2.34 7.88
N LYS A 400 -4.29 3.45 7.27
CA LYS A 400 -4.48 3.73 5.84
C LYS A 400 -3.87 2.64 4.95
N ASP A 401 -2.68 2.16 5.28
CA ASP A 401 -2.09 0.99 4.61
C ASP A 401 -2.97 -0.27 4.75
N GLY A 402 -3.57 -0.48 5.91
CA GLY A 402 -4.51 -1.59 6.10
C GLY A 402 -5.75 -1.47 5.22
N PHE A 403 -6.29 -0.26 5.09
CA PHE A 403 -7.39 0.02 4.18
C PHE A 403 -7.02 -0.22 2.72
N ASN A 404 -5.86 0.26 2.28
CA ASN A 404 -5.38 0.07 0.90
C ASN A 404 -5.24 -1.42 0.56
N ARG A 405 -4.78 -2.23 1.52
CA ARG A 405 -4.59 -3.67 1.34
C ARG A 405 -5.88 -4.49 1.38
N GLY A 406 -7.01 -3.90 1.78
CA GLY A 406 -8.29 -4.59 1.91
C GLY A 406 -8.38 -5.55 3.10
N ILE A 407 -9.41 -6.41 3.09
CA ILE A 407 -9.69 -7.34 4.18
C ILE A 407 -8.56 -8.39 4.31
N TYR A 408 -8.24 -8.73 5.57
CA TYR A 408 -7.27 -9.73 6.00
C TYR A 408 -7.89 -11.06 6.41
#